data_AF-A0A923Z9P7-F1
#
_entry.id   AF-A0A923Z9P7-F1
#
_cell.length_a   1.000
_cell.length_b   1.000
_cell.length_c   1.000
_cell.angle_alpha   90.00
_cell.angle_beta   90.00
_cell.angle_gamma   90.00
#
_symmetry.space_group_name_H-M   'P 1'
#
loop_
_entity.id
_entity.type
_entity.pdbx_description
1 polymer ?
#
loop_
_entity_poly.entity_id
_entity_poly.type
_entity_poly.pdbx_seq_one_letter_code
_entity_poly.pdbx_strand_id
1 'polypeptide(L)'
;MASPDWLIPHPEGIYIAPADAWIDPSRPKDKALVTHGHADHARAGHGKVLATPETLAIMNVRYGEQVGGQGVGYGETVRLGDVS
;
A
#
# COMPACT_ATOMS: atom_id res chain seq x y z
N MET A 1 -17.45 -17.22 15.16
CA MET A 1 -17.33 -17.41 13.70
C MET A 1 -15.86 -17.19 13.37
N ALA A 2 -15.21 -18.08 12.62
CA ALA A 2 -13.86 -17.81 12.16
C ALA A 2 -13.87 -16.53 11.32
N SER A 3 -12.95 -15.60 11.59
CA SER A 3 -12.77 -14.43 10.73
C SER A 3 -12.50 -14.91 9.30
N PRO A 4 -13.05 -14.26 8.27
CA PRO A 4 -12.70 -14.62 6.90
C PRO A 4 -11.19 -14.42 6.70
N ASP A 5 -10.56 -15.28 5.91
CA ASP A 5 -9.18 -15.05 5.46
C ASP A 5 -9.18 -13.82 4.55
N TRP A 6 -8.85 -12.66 5.13
CA TRP A 6 -8.82 -11.37 4.42
C TRP A 6 -7.62 -11.25 3.47
N LEU A 7 -6.56 -12.00 3.75
CA LEU A 7 -5.29 -11.95 3.03
C LEU A 7 -5.28 -13.03 1.96
N ILE A 8 -5.19 -12.60 0.71
CA ILE A 8 -5.16 -13.47 -0.45
C ILE A 8 -3.78 -13.30 -1.12
N PRO A 9 -2.85 -14.25 -0.94
CA PRO A 9 -1.52 -14.16 -1.54
C PRO A 9 -1.57 -14.36 -3.06
N HIS A 10 -0.79 -13.56 -3.77
CA HIS A 10 -0.56 -13.66 -5.21
C HIS A 10 0.95 -13.57 -5.50
N PRO A 11 1.42 -14.05 -6.67
CA PRO A 11 2.80 -13.86 -7.08
C PRO A 11 3.24 -12.40 -7.11
N GLU A 12 2.31 -11.47 -7.36
CA GLU A 12 2.60 -10.05 -7.40
C GLU A 12 2.40 -9.31 -6.07
N GLY A 13 2.01 -9.94 -4.96
CA GLY A 13 1.76 -9.26 -3.68
C GLY A 13 0.61 -9.88 -2.88
N ILE A 14 0.17 -9.23 -1.80
CA ILE A 14 -0.95 -9.73 -0.97
C ILE A 14 -2.15 -8.82 -1.13
N TYR A 15 -3.29 -9.38 -1.55
CA TYR A 15 -4.54 -8.63 -1.65
C TYR A 15 -5.32 -8.70 -0.33
N ILE A 16 -5.81 -7.55 0.15
CA ILE A 16 -6.65 -7.43 1.34
C ILE A 16 -8.09 -7.18 0.88
N ALA A 17 -8.90 -8.24 0.84
CA ALA A 17 -10.24 -8.19 0.26
C ALA A 17 -11.16 -7.08 0.81
N PRO A 18 -11.33 -6.88 2.14
CA PRO A 18 -12.24 -5.85 2.65
C PRO A 18 -11.71 -4.42 2.51
N ALA A 19 -10.42 -4.25 2.26
CA ALA A 19 -9.78 -2.95 2.06
C ALA A 19 -9.68 -2.55 0.57
N ASP A 20 -9.92 -3.51 -0.34
CA ASP A 20 -9.62 -3.41 -1.77
C ASP A 20 -8.25 -2.77 -2.00
N ALA A 21 -7.22 -3.41 -1.41
CA ALA A 21 -5.87 -2.87 -1.31
C ALA A 21 -4.84 -3.99 -1.48
N TRP A 22 -3.64 -3.61 -1.91
CA TRP A 22 -2.53 -4.53 -2.10
C TRP A 22 -1.36 -4.17 -1.20
N ILE A 23 -0.81 -5.14 -0.46
CA ILE A 23 0.45 -4.97 0.27
C ILE A 23 1.60 -5.27 -0.68
N ASP A 24 2.54 -4.33 -0.78
CA ASP A 24 3.79 -4.40 -1.55
C ASP A 24 3.65 -5.02 -2.96
N PRO A 25 2.71 -4.55 -3.78
CA PRO A 25 2.51 -5.15 -5.09
C PRO A 25 3.70 -4.90 -6.02
N SER A 26 4.22 -5.95 -6.65
CA SER A 26 5.32 -5.88 -7.61
C SER A 26 4.94 -5.28 -8.97
N ARG A 27 3.63 -5.06 -9.20
CA ARG A 27 3.04 -4.45 -10.39
C ARG A 27 2.12 -3.28 -10.00
N PRO A 28 1.89 -2.30 -10.89
CA PRO A 28 0.90 -1.25 -10.67
C PRO A 28 -0.47 -1.79 -10.24
N LYS A 29 -1.10 -1.13 -9.26
CA LYS A 29 -2.41 -1.46 -8.68
C LYS A 29 -3.09 -0.15 -8.28
N ASP A 30 -4.41 -0.16 -8.19
CA ASP A 30 -5.19 1.04 -7.87
C ASP A 30 -4.93 1.56 -6.45
N LYS A 31 -4.69 0.67 -5.49
CA LYS A 31 -4.38 1.01 -4.10
C LYS A 31 -3.27 0.10 -3.56
N ALA A 32 -2.11 0.70 -3.26
CA ALA A 32 -0.95 0.00 -2.73
C ALA A 32 -0.62 0.48 -1.32
N LEU A 33 -0.49 -0.45 -0.39
CA LEU A 33 0.11 -0.31 0.93
C LEU A 33 1.59 -0.67 0.79
N VAL A 34 2.47 0.32 0.86
CA VAL A 34 3.92 0.11 0.74
C VAL A 34 4.53 0.09 2.14
N THR A 35 5.12 -1.04 2.51
CA THR A 35 5.60 -1.27 3.88
C THR A 35 6.86 -0.48 4.20
N HIS A 36 7.78 -0.34 3.24
CA HIS A 36 9.02 0.41 3.40
C HIS A 36 9.68 0.77 2.05
N GLY A 37 10.66 1.68 2.10
CA GLY A 37 11.30 2.29 0.93
C GLY A 37 12.34 1.45 0.17
N HIS A 38 12.38 0.13 0.30
CA HIS A 38 13.25 -0.69 -0.57
C HIS A 38 12.63 -0.90 -1.95
N ALA A 39 13.46 -1.02 -2.99
CA ALA A 39 13.01 -1.01 -4.39
C ALA A 39 12.23 -2.28 -4.81
N ASP A 40 12.34 -3.36 -4.05
CA ASP A 40 11.54 -4.57 -4.21
C ASP A 40 10.09 -4.39 -3.73
N HIS A 41 9.84 -3.46 -2.81
CA HIS A 41 8.51 -3.10 -2.28
C HIS A 41 7.97 -1.78 -2.86
N ALA A 42 8.71 -0.69 -2.71
CA ALA A 42 8.36 0.64 -3.18
C ALA A 42 8.56 0.78 -4.69
N ARG A 43 7.47 0.67 -5.46
CA ARG A 43 7.44 0.75 -6.92
C ARG A 43 6.56 1.90 -7.42
N ALA A 44 6.82 2.34 -8.64
CA ALA A 44 6.08 3.42 -9.29
C ALA A 44 4.79 2.91 -9.96
N GLY A 45 3.89 3.85 -10.25
CA GLY A 45 2.73 3.62 -11.13
C GLY A 45 1.46 3.14 -10.43
N HIS A 46 1.44 3.05 -9.10
CA HIS A 46 0.21 2.80 -8.35
C HIS A 46 -0.74 4.02 -8.42
N GLY A 47 -2.05 3.78 -8.31
CA GLY A 47 -3.06 4.85 -8.33
C GLY A 47 -3.10 5.65 -7.03
N LYS A 48 -3.18 4.96 -5.89
CA LYS A 48 -3.04 5.52 -4.54
C LYS A 48 -1.99 4.72 -3.78
N VAL A 49 -1.10 5.43 -3.10
CA VAL A 49 -0.06 4.82 -2.25
C VAL A 49 -0.31 5.22 -0.80
N LEU A 50 -0.48 4.25 0.07
CA LEU A 50 -0.46 4.43 1.51
C LEU A 50 0.87 3.92 2.04
N ALA A 51 1.61 4.78 2.72
CA ALA A 51 2.88 4.43 3.35
C ALA A 51 3.20 5.45 4.45
N THR A 52 4.29 5.23 5.19
CA THR A 52 4.77 6.28 6.09
C THR A 52 5.21 7.52 5.30
N PRO A 53 5.17 8.73 5.89
CA PRO A 53 5.69 9.93 5.23
C PRO A 53 7.13 9.78 4.73
N GLU A 54 7.98 9.06 5.46
CA GLU A 54 9.37 8.79 5.09
C GLU A 54 9.46 7.87 3.88
N THR A 55 8.59 6.86 3.80
CA THR A 55 8.53 5.96 2.63
C THR A 55 8.05 6.71 1.40
N LEU A 56 7.02 7.56 1.52
CA LEU A 56 6.59 8.43 0.43
C LEU A 56 7.68 9.40 0.00
N ALA A 57 8.45 9.96 0.93
CA ALA A 57 9.60 10.82 0.59
C ALA A 57 10.65 10.07 -0.23
N ILE A 58 10.99 8.82 0.14
CA ILE A 58 11.88 7.96 -0.64
C ILE A 58 11.30 7.69 -2.05
N MET A 59 10.02 7.37 -2.13
CA MET A 59 9.35 7.12 -3.42
C MET A 59 9.34 8.37 -4.30
N ASN A 60 9.07 9.54 -3.73
CA ASN A 60 9.06 10.81 -4.46
C ASN A 60 10.42 11.14 -5.07
N VAL A 61 11.51 10.91 -4.32
CA VAL A 61 12.87 11.12 -4.82
C VAL A 61 13.21 10.15 -5.96
N ARG A 62 12.75 8.89 -5.89
CA ARG A 62 13.11 7.86 -6.88
C ARG A 62 12.24 7.85 -8.13
N TYR A 63 10.95 8.10 -7.96
CA TYR A 63 9.94 7.80 -8.97
C TYR A 63 9.07 9.01 -9.35
N GLY A 64 9.35 10.17 -8.77
CA GLY A 64 8.49 11.35 -8.87
C GLY A 64 7.32 11.30 -7.90
N GLU A 65 6.52 12.36 -7.89
CA GLU A 65 5.39 12.52 -6.98
C GLU A 65 4.41 11.33 -7.08
N GLN A 66 4.15 10.69 -5.94
CA GLN A 66 3.10 9.68 -5.83
C GLN A 66 1.74 10.40 -5.77
N VAL A 67 1.15 10.67 -6.93
CA VAL A 67 -0.18 11.31 -7.04
C VAL A 67 -1.20 10.48 -6.26
N GLY A 68 -1.89 11.08 -5.30
CA GLY A 68 -2.80 10.34 -4.41
C GLY A 68 -2.10 9.57 -3.28
N GLY A 69 -0.83 9.87 -3.01
CA GLY A 69 -0.10 9.39 -1.85
C GLY A 69 -0.71 9.88 -0.54
N GLN A 70 -0.93 8.97 0.39
CA GLN A 70 -1.42 9.25 1.74
C GLN A 70 -0.37 8.78 2.75
N GLY A 71 0.24 9.74 3.43
CA GLY A 71 1.13 9.46 4.55
C GLY A 71 0.32 8.96 5.74
N VAL A 72 0.73 7.85 6.35
CA VAL A 72 0.12 7.30 7.56
C VAL A 72 1.19 7.13 8.62
N GLY A 73 1.01 7.82 9.75
CA GLY A 73 1.94 7.74 10.88
C GLY A 73 1.78 6.45 11.68
N TYR A 74 2.81 6.07 12.43
CA TYR A 74 2.67 4.98 13.41
C TYR A 74 1.59 5.31 14.45
N GLY A 75 0.69 4.35 14.70
CA GLY A 75 -0.43 4.52 15.64
C GLY A 75 -1.63 5.28 15.07
N GLU A 76 -1.57 5.74 13.83
CA GLU A 76 -2.71 6.36 13.14
C GLU A 76 -3.68 5.28 12.63
N THR A 77 -4.98 5.51 12.80
CA THR A 77 -6.03 4.65 12.24
C THR A 77 -6.55 5.28 10.95
N VAL A 78 -6.58 4.49 9.88
CA VAL A 78 -7.13 4.91 8.58
C VAL A 78 -8.21 3.93 8.14
N ARG A 79 -9.28 4.46 7.55
CA ARG A 79 -10.32 3.61 6.98
C ARG A 79 -9.95 3.20 5.55
N LEU A 80 -9.97 1.90 5.28
CA LEU A 80 -9.77 1.32 3.96
C LEU A 80 -10.96 0.43 3.61
N GLY A 81 -11.75 0.85 2.62
CA GLY A 81 -13.00 0.16 2.30
C GLY A 81 -13.92 0.08 3.51
N ASP A 82 -14.20 -1.14 3.94
CA ASP A 82 -15.13 -1.43 5.03
C ASP A 82 -14.44 -1.65 6.39
N VAL A 83 -13.11 -1.48 6.46
CA VAL A 83 -12.31 -1.76 7.67
C VAL A 83 -11.45 -0.55 8.09
N SER A 84 -11.05 -0.52 9.36
CA SER A 84 -10.21 0.51 9.99
C SER A 84 -9.16 -0.11 10.90
#